data_AF-A0A937SAJ1-F1
#
_entry.id   AF-A0A937SAJ1-F1
#
_cell.length_a   1.000
_cell.length_b   1.000
_cell.length_c   1.000
_cell.angle_alpha   90.00
_cell.angle_beta   90.00
_cell.angle_gamma   90.00
#
_symmetry.space_group_name_H-M   'P 1'
#
loop_
_entity.id
_entity.type
_entity.pdbx_description
1 polymer ?
#
loop_
_entity_poly.entity_id
_entity_poly.type
_entity_poly.pdbx_seq_one_letter_code
_entity_poly.pdbx_strand_id
1 'polypeptide(L)' 'MQPGDLIERLNNQPIEKVEQVQNQVEAIALGKVSQMGVNRNGRRQTITVRPVQLPPQKAIF' A
#
# COMPACT_ATOMS: atom_id res chain seq x y z
N MET A 1 0.65 -8.51 3.46
CA MET A 1 -0.17 -7.66 4.34
C MET A 1 -1.12 -8.55 5.12
N GLN A 2 -1.49 -8.16 6.33
CA GLN A 2 -2.38 -8.93 7.19
C GLN A 2 -3.62 -8.08 7.50
N PRO A 3 -4.82 -8.70 7.60
CA PRO A 3 -5.98 -8.00 8.15
C PRO A 3 -5.65 -7.40 9.52
N GLY A 4 -6.04 -6.14 9.75
CA GLY A 4 -5.72 -5.40 10.97
C GLY A 4 -4.43 -4.57 10.92
N ASP A 5 -3.65 -4.63 9.83
CA ASP A 5 -2.55 -3.70 9.61
C ASP A 5 -3.10 -2.27 9.39
N LEU A 6 -2.66 -1.31 10.21
CA LEU A 6 -2.85 0.11 9.93
C LEU A 6 -1.66 0.62 9.12
N ILE A 7 -1.88 1.07 7.89
CA ILE A 7 -0.83 1.63 7.04
C ILE A 7 -0.54 3.07 7.51
N GLU A 8 0.69 3.35 7.93
CA GLU A 8 1.12 4.68 8.39
C GLU A 8 1.94 5.42 7.33
N ARG A 9 2.68 4.67 6.48
CA ARG A 9 3.64 5.24 5.51
C ARG A 9 3.83 4.34 4.30
N LEU A 10 4.06 4.93 3.13
CA LEU A 10 4.54 4.24 1.94
C LEU A 10 5.66 5.07 1.33
N ASN A 11 6.83 4.46 1.08
CA ASN A 11 8.02 5.13 0.50
C ASN A 11 8.31 6.51 1.09
N ASN A 12 8.81 6.61 2.32
CA ASN A 12 9.14 7.89 2.98
C ASN A 12 8.01 8.94 3.06
N GLN A 13 6.80 8.66 2.54
CA GLN A 13 5.63 9.53 2.60
C GLN A 13 4.66 9.03 3.67
N PRO A 14 4.12 9.91 4.51
CA PRO A 14 3.05 9.57 5.44
C PRO A 14 1.74 9.31 4.68
N ILE A 15 0.89 8.46 5.29
CA ILE A 15 -0.48 8.23 4.86
C ILE A 15 -1.38 8.69 6.02
N GLU A 16 -2.18 9.72 5.75
CA GLU A 16 -3.13 10.33 6.67
C GLU A 16 -4.58 10.04 6.28
N LYS A 17 -4.82 9.79 4.99
CA LYS A 17 -6.14 9.53 4.42
C LYS A 17 -6.13 8.28 3.55
N VAL A 18 -7.28 7.60 3.48
CA VAL A 18 -7.43 6.33 2.77
C VAL A 18 -7.13 6.49 1.27
N GLU A 19 -7.53 7.61 0.67
CA GLU A 19 -7.32 7.90 -0.75
C GLU A 19 -5.84 8.06 -1.10
N GLN A 20 -5.00 8.47 -0.13
CA GLN A 20 -3.56 8.61 -0.36
C GLN A 20 -2.88 7.27 -0.58
N VAL A 21 -3.41 6.18 -0.02
CA VAL A 21 -2.87 4.84 -0.21
C VAL A 21 -2.88 4.48 -1.69
N GLN A 22 -4.04 4.61 -2.35
CA GLN A 22 -4.19 4.26 -3.76
C GLN A 22 -3.26 5.11 -4.64
N ASN A 23 -3.29 6.44 -4.45
CA ASN A 23 -2.47 7.37 -5.21
C ASN A 23 -0.96 7.08 -5.07
N GLN A 24 -0.49 6.80 -3.84
CA GLN A 24 0.91 6.50 -3.60
C GLN A 24 1.33 5.12 -4.13
N VAL A 25 0.42 4.14 -4.15
CA VAL A 25 0.66 2.83 -4.77
C VAL A 25 0.78 2.95 -6.29
N GLU A 26 -0.09 3.73 -6.93
CA GLU A 26 -0.05 3.98 -8.38
C GLU A 26 1.19 4.75 -8.82
N ALA A 27 1.74 5.62 -7.95
CA ALA A 27 3.00 6.31 -8.19
C ALA A 27 4.23 5.38 -8.16
N ILE A 28 4.11 4.15 -7.64
CA ILE A 28 5.19 3.16 -7.66
C ILE A 28 5.21 2.50 -9.04
N ALA A 29 6.35 2.57 -9.72
CA ALA A 29 6.52 1.85 -10.97
C ALA A 29 6.25 0.35 -10.77
N LEU A 30 5.38 -0.21 -11.62
CA LEU A 30 4.96 -1.60 -11.55
C LEU A 30 6.16 -2.56 -11.44
N GLY A 31 6.03 -3.57 -10.58
CA GLY A 31 7.09 -4.55 -10.36
C GLY A 31 8.27 -4.05 -9.51
N LYS A 32 8.37 -2.76 -9.18
CA LYS A 32 9.37 -2.27 -8.22
C LYS A 32 9.00 -2.64 -6.79
N VAL A 33 10.04 -2.85 -6.01
CA VAL A 33 9.95 -3.13 -4.59
C VAL A 33 9.93 -1.81 -3.82
N SER A 34 8.99 -1.69 -2.88
CA SER A 34 8.79 -0.51 -2.05
C SER A 34 8.64 -0.88 -0.58
N GLN A 35 9.00 0.05 0.31
CA GLN A 35 8.85 -0.12 1.76
C GLN A 35 7.55 0.53 2.23
N MET A 36 6.80 -0.22 3.02
CA MET A 36 5.56 0.23 3.64
C MET A 36 5.68 0.12 5.15
N GLY A 37 5.42 1.22 5.85
CA GLY A 37 5.33 1.27 7.30
C GLY A 37 3.92 0.95 7.74
N VAL A 38 3.77 -0.07 8.58
CA VAL A 38 2.49 -0.50 9.15
C VAL A 38 2.57 -0.59 10.66
N ASN A 39 1.46 -0.32 11.31
CA ASN A 39 1.24 -0.61 12.72
C ASN A 39 0.40 -1.89 12.83
N ARG A 40 1.04 -2.97 13.27
CA ARG A 40 0.41 -4.27 13.47
C ARG A 40 0.28 -4.52 14.96
N ASN A 41 -0.95 -4.51 15.47
CA ASN A 41 -1.26 -4.76 16.88
C ASN A 41 -0.46 -3.83 17.82
N GLY A 42 -0.38 -2.54 17.51
CA GLY A 42 0.36 -1.54 18.31
C GLY A 42 1.86 -1.50 18.06
N ARG A 43 2.41 -2.35 17.19
CA ARG A 43 3.84 -2.40 16.88
C ARG A 43 4.10 -1.90 15.46
N ARG A 44 4.95 -0.88 15.33
CA ARG A 44 5.42 -0.41 14.03
C ARG A 44 6.36 -1.44 13.39
N GLN A 45 6.11 -1.73 12.12
CA GLN A 45 6.87 -2.67 11.31
C GLN A 45 7.05 -2.09 9.90
N THR A 46 8.21 -2.34 9.30
CA THR A 46 8.44 -2.06 7.89
C THR A 46 8.30 -3.36 7.12
N ILE A 47 7.39 -3.38 6.14
CA ILE A 47 7.20 -4.51 5.23
C ILE A 47 7.59 -4.11 3.82
N THR A 48 7.97 -5.10 3.03
CA THR A 48 8.30 -4.94 1.63
C THR A 48 7.09 -5.30 0.77
N VAL A 49 6.71 -4.42 -0.14
CA VAL A 49 5.59 -4.62 -1.07
C VAL A 49 6.06 -4.47 -2.52
N ARG A 50 5.36 -5.14 -3.44
CA ARG A 50 5.58 -5.02 -4.88
C ARG A 50 4.22 -4.85 -5.57
N PRO A 51 3.89 -3.62 -6.02
CA PRO A 51 2.66 -3.40 -6.76
C PRO A 51 2.66 -4.15 -8.10
N VAL A 52 1.50 -4.71 -8.43
CA VAL A 52 1.21 -5.33 -9.72
C VAL A 52 0.09 -4.55 -10.39
N GLN A 53 -0.05 -4.70 -11.71
CA GLN A 53 -1.14 -4.08 -12.44
C GLN A 53 -2.48 -4.53 -11.83
N LEU A 54 -3.36 -3.57 -11.55
CA LEU A 54 -4.72 -3.90 -11.14
C LEU A 54 -5.39 -4.69 -12.27
N PRO A 55 -6.03 -5.83 -11.98
CA PRO A 55 -6.77 -6.56 -13.01
C PRO A 55 -7.87 -5.64 -13.59
N PRO A 56 -8.18 -5.78 -14.89
CA PRO A 56 -9.26 -5.02 -15.49
C PRO A 56 -10.55 -5.27 -14.71
N GLN A 57 -11.26 -4.21 -14.34
CA GLN A 57 -12.59 -4.34 -13.75
C GLN A 57 -13.48 -5.07 -14.77
N LYS A 58 -13.92 -6.28 -14.43
CA LYS A 58 -14.94 -6.96 -15.23
C LYS A 58 -16.19 -6.09 -15.16
N ALA A 59 -16.55 -5.46 -16.27
CA ALA A 59 -17.86 -4.85 -16.42
C ALA A 59 -18.88 -6.00 -16.31
N ILE A 60 -19.67 -6.00 -15.25
CA ILE A 60 -20.84 -6.85 -15.12
C ILE A 60 -21.95 -6.09 -15.86
N PHE A 61 -22.25 -6.51 -17.09
CA PHE A 61 -23.43 -6.08 -17.84
C PHE A 61 -24.56 -7.07 -17.62
#